data_AF-A0A1G2VF83-F1
#
_entry.id   AF-A0A1G2VF83-F1
#
_cell.length_a   1.000
_cell.length_b   1.000
_cell.length_c   1.000
_cell.angle_alpha   90.00
_cell.angle_beta   90.00
_cell.angle_gamma   90.00
#
_symmetry.space_group_name_H-M   'P 1'
#
loop_
_entity.id
_entity.type
_entity.pdbx_description
1 polymer ?
#
loop_
_entity_poly.entity_id
_entity_poly.type
_entity_poly.pdbx_seq_one_letter_code
_entity_poly.pdbx_strand_id
1 'polypeptide(L)'
;MGCKGDKGLFVTAKVELGKLNALVKNLMSQMDTTDPNEAVRRVNSGEWVVQPDPRRREMDGVIYFSVTTNGTSGSDWGSRLEKKGLRIWEWAKDVLNSPDFKPMKAGITLEIAVIRGTRFIDSDRTTKNVRAEGNRRGWKHGNDISPEIACLIREKFTDEELEAMGLWWIVVMHEPINDSDGDPNLLSAFRYDDGRWLDADVDRPGYEWDDDGGFAFVIPQVAGTQH
;
A
#
# COMPACT_ATOMS: atom_id res chain seq x y z
N MET A 1 4.79 -56.32 13.65
CA MET A 1 5.41 -55.01 13.94
C MET A 1 4.97 -54.05 12.84
N GLY A 2 3.90 -53.28 13.07
CA GLY A 2 3.37 -52.35 12.07
C GLY A 2 4.02 -50.98 12.24
N CYS A 3 4.91 -50.60 11.31
CA CYS A 3 5.35 -49.21 11.19
C CYS A 3 4.15 -48.39 10.69
N LYS A 4 3.44 -47.72 11.61
CA LYS A 4 2.56 -46.62 11.25
C LYS A 4 3.48 -45.52 10.71
N GLY A 5 3.47 -45.36 9.39
CA GLY A 5 4.02 -44.18 8.74
C GLY A 5 3.38 -42.95 9.38
N ASP A 6 4.24 -42.07 9.86
CA ASP A 6 3.86 -40.73 10.29
C ASP A 6 3.22 -40.07 9.07
N LYS A 7 1.89 -39.99 9.06
CA LYS A 7 1.16 -39.31 7.99
C LYS A 7 1.55 -37.85 8.13
N GLY A 8 2.46 -37.43 7.25
CA GLY A 8 2.97 -36.07 7.18
C GLY A 8 1.86 -35.09 7.47
N LEU A 9 1.97 -34.43 8.64
CA LEU A 9 1.05 -33.40 9.04
C LEU A 9 0.96 -32.42 7.87
N PHE A 10 -0.20 -32.29 7.23
CA PHE A 10 -0.42 -31.27 6.22
C PHE A 10 -0.23 -29.92 6.90
N VAL A 11 0.96 -29.33 6.75
CA VAL A 11 1.37 -28.06 7.36
C VAL A 11 0.45 -26.91 6.91
N THR A 12 -0.29 -27.11 5.82
CA THR A 12 -1.28 -26.17 5.27
C THR A 12 -2.49 -25.95 6.17
N ALA A 13 -2.75 -26.77 7.19
CA ALA A 13 -3.87 -26.56 8.11
C ALA A 13 -3.81 -25.20 8.86
N LYS A 14 -2.62 -24.57 8.91
CA LYS A 14 -2.42 -23.24 9.48
C LYS A 14 -2.50 -22.10 8.45
N VAL A 15 -2.55 -22.42 7.15
CA VAL A 15 -2.66 -21.42 6.09
C VAL A 15 -4.13 -21.22 5.78
N GLU A 16 -4.63 -20.02 6.05
CA GLU A 16 -6.02 -19.65 5.76
C GLU A 16 -6.31 -19.79 4.26
N LEU A 17 -7.51 -20.30 3.93
CA LEU A 17 -7.92 -20.54 2.54
C LEU A 17 -7.87 -19.25 1.70
N GLY A 18 -8.19 -18.09 2.29
CA GLY A 18 -8.08 -16.79 1.65
C GLY A 18 -6.65 -16.45 1.22
N LYS A 19 -5.65 -16.75 2.06
CA LYS A 19 -4.23 -16.54 1.76
C LYS A 19 -3.76 -17.43 0.61
N LEU A 20 -4.24 -18.67 0.56
CA LEU A 20 -3.93 -19.57 -0.54
C LEU A 20 -4.55 -19.09 -1.86
N ASN A 21 -5.79 -18.59 -1.83
CA ASN A 21 -6.47 -18.03 -2.99
C ASN A 21 -5.73 -16.79 -3.53
N ALA A 22 -5.33 -15.88 -2.63
CA ALA A 22 -4.55 -14.69 -2.99
C ALA A 22 -3.19 -15.06 -3.62
N LEU A 23 -2.50 -16.07 -3.07
CA LEU A 23 -1.25 -16.59 -3.66
C LEU A 23 -1.47 -17.07 -5.09
N VAL A 24 -2.49 -17.91 -5.32
CA VAL A 24 -2.77 -18.47 -6.65
C VAL A 24 -3.15 -17.37 -7.64
N LYS A 25 -3.99 -16.40 -7.25
CA LYS A 25 -4.29 -15.22 -8.08
C LYS A 25 -3.04 -14.43 -8.45
N ASN A 26 -2.13 -14.22 -7.50
CA ASN A 26 -0.89 -13.51 -7.78
C ASN A 26 -0.02 -14.26 -8.81
N LEU A 27 0.11 -15.58 -8.65
CA LEU A 27 0.83 -16.42 -9.62
C LEU A 27 0.18 -16.37 -11.01
N MET A 28 -1.15 -16.44 -11.06
CA MET A 28 -1.92 -16.33 -12.30
C MET A 28 -1.66 -15.00 -13.01
N SER A 29 -1.67 -13.89 -12.27
CA SER A 29 -1.36 -12.55 -12.80
C SER A 29 0.05 -12.44 -13.37
N GLN A 30 1.05 -13.04 -12.71
CA GLN A 30 2.44 -13.03 -13.21
C GLN A 30 2.63 -13.84 -14.51
N MET A 31 1.83 -14.89 -14.69
CA MET A 31 1.96 -15.83 -15.80
C MET A 31 0.99 -15.54 -16.97
N ASP A 32 0.17 -14.49 -16.86
CA ASP A 32 -0.92 -14.17 -17.79
C ASP A 32 -1.83 -15.38 -18.07
N THR A 33 -2.25 -16.06 -16.99
CA THR A 33 -3.15 -17.23 -17.06
C THR A 33 -4.39 -17.01 -16.21
N THR A 34 -5.52 -17.54 -16.67
CA THR A 34 -6.78 -17.58 -15.91
C THR A 34 -7.07 -18.95 -15.28
N ASP A 35 -6.21 -19.95 -15.54
CA ASP A 35 -6.32 -21.29 -14.95
C ASP A 35 -5.44 -21.43 -13.68
N PRO A 36 -6.05 -21.57 -12.48
CA PRO A 36 -5.31 -21.77 -11.24
C PRO A 36 -4.51 -23.07 -11.19
N ASN A 37 -4.97 -24.14 -11.85
CA ASN A 37 -4.26 -25.42 -11.87
C ASN A 37 -3.00 -25.31 -12.72
N GLU A 38 -3.05 -24.58 -13.83
CA GLU A 38 -1.88 -24.31 -14.66
C GLU A 38 -0.84 -23.47 -13.90
N ALA A 39 -1.27 -22.45 -13.15
CA ALA A 39 -0.38 -21.66 -12.30
C ALA A 39 0.32 -22.53 -11.25
N VAL A 40 -0.42 -23.40 -10.57
CA VAL A 40 0.14 -24.35 -9.58
C VAL A 40 1.06 -25.37 -10.25
N ARG A 41 0.69 -25.90 -11.42
CA ARG A 41 1.50 -26.86 -12.19
C ARG A 41 2.86 -26.26 -12.54
N ARG A 42 2.90 -25.05 -13.11
CA ARG A 42 4.14 -24.37 -13.52
C ARG A 42 5.09 -24.14 -12.36
N VAL A 43 4.57 -23.80 -11.18
CA VAL A 43 5.38 -23.68 -9.96
C VAL A 43 5.91 -25.05 -9.53
N ASN A 44 5.06 -26.07 -9.49
CA ASN A 44 5.45 -27.42 -9.04
C ASN A 44 6.43 -28.11 -10.00
N SER A 45 6.36 -27.84 -11.32
CA SER A 45 7.29 -28.39 -12.30
C SER A 45 8.62 -27.64 -12.38
N GLY A 46 8.74 -26.50 -11.68
CA GLY A 46 9.92 -25.64 -11.75
C GLY A 46 10.00 -24.79 -13.01
N GLU A 47 8.97 -24.81 -13.87
CA GLU A 47 8.85 -23.90 -15.03
C GLU A 47 8.68 -22.43 -14.59
N TRP A 48 8.10 -22.21 -13.41
CA TRP A 48 7.98 -20.89 -12.80
C TRP A 48 8.59 -20.86 -11.40
N VAL A 49 9.50 -19.90 -11.16
CA VAL A 49 10.15 -19.69 -9.87
C VAL A 49 9.60 -18.43 -9.24
N VAL A 50 8.97 -18.56 -8.07
CA VAL A 50 8.52 -17.41 -7.29
C VAL A 50 9.72 -16.75 -6.64
N GLN A 51 9.98 -15.49 -6.99
CA GLN A 51 11.04 -14.69 -6.38
C GLN A 51 10.47 -13.54 -5.56
N PRO A 52 11.18 -13.09 -4.51
CA PRO A 52 10.83 -11.86 -3.81
C PRO A 52 10.76 -10.69 -4.79
N ASP A 53 9.74 -9.84 -4.67
CA ASP A 53 9.65 -8.61 -5.45
C ASP A 53 10.77 -7.65 -5.01
N PRO A 54 11.80 -7.40 -5.84
CA PRO A 54 12.95 -6.59 -5.43
C PRO A 54 12.58 -5.12 -5.17
N ARG A 55 11.37 -4.67 -5.56
CA ARG A 55 10.89 -3.30 -5.30
C ARG A 55 10.42 -3.09 -3.87
N ARG A 56 10.24 -4.16 -3.08
CA ARG A 56 9.77 -4.09 -1.69
C ARG A 56 10.42 -5.13 -0.80
N ARG A 57 10.40 -4.88 0.49
CA ARG A 57 10.75 -5.86 1.53
C ARG A 57 9.72 -5.81 2.64
N GLU A 58 9.52 -6.92 3.34
CA GLU A 58 8.63 -6.98 4.49
C GLU A 58 9.39 -7.49 5.71
N MET A 59 9.30 -6.76 6.83
CA MET A 59 9.95 -7.11 8.09
C MET A 59 9.03 -6.71 9.26
N ASP A 60 8.80 -7.64 10.19
CA ASP A 60 7.95 -7.44 11.39
C ASP A 60 6.52 -6.92 11.11
N GLY A 61 5.96 -7.35 9.97
CA GLY A 61 4.63 -6.94 9.50
C GLY A 61 4.56 -5.51 8.97
N VAL A 62 5.71 -4.93 8.61
CA VAL A 62 5.82 -3.64 7.94
C VAL A 62 6.37 -3.85 6.54
N ILE A 63 5.73 -3.26 5.55
CA ILE A 63 6.19 -3.28 4.16
C ILE A 63 7.02 -2.03 3.91
N TYR A 64 8.18 -2.19 3.29
CA TYR A 64 9.10 -1.12 2.95
C TYR A 64 9.36 -1.09 1.45
N PHE A 65 9.36 0.09 0.86
CA PHE A 65 9.73 0.32 -0.54
C PHE A 65 10.20 1.75 -0.74
N SER A 66 10.74 2.05 -1.93
CA SER A 66 11.11 3.42 -2.30
C SER A 66 10.23 4.00 -3.40
N VAL A 67 10.00 5.31 -3.30
CA VAL A 67 9.43 6.17 -4.35
C VAL A 67 10.38 7.30 -4.65
N THR A 68 10.39 7.77 -5.88
CA THR A 68 11.17 8.94 -6.29
C THR A 68 10.21 10.06 -6.66
N THR A 69 10.33 11.19 -5.97
CA THR A 69 9.52 12.38 -6.21
C THR A 69 9.79 12.91 -7.61
N ASN A 70 8.76 13.47 -8.25
CA ASN A 70 8.89 14.07 -9.56
C ASN A 70 8.43 15.53 -9.58
N GLY A 71 7.91 16.03 -8.45
CA GLY A 71 7.50 17.41 -8.27
C GLY A 71 6.30 17.81 -9.13
N THR A 72 5.52 16.82 -9.57
CA THR A 72 4.32 17.05 -10.37
C THR A 72 3.29 17.80 -9.53
N SER A 73 2.71 18.86 -10.08
CA SER A 73 1.64 19.61 -9.44
C SER A 73 0.39 18.74 -9.26
N GLY A 74 -0.52 19.10 -8.37
CA GLY A 74 -1.71 18.28 -8.14
C GLY A 74 -2.64 18.20 -9.37
N SER A 75 -2.83 19.30 -10.11
CA SER A 75 -3.60 19.28 -11.36
C SER A 75 -2.95 18.41 -12.45
N ASP A 76 -1.62 18.43 -12.55
CA ASP A 76 -0.88 17.59 -13.51
C ASP A 76 -0.94 16.11 -13.11
N TRP A 77 -0.98 15.82 -11.81
CA TRP A 77 -1.21 14.46 -11.29
C TRP A 77 -2.55 13.92 -11.75
N GLY A 78 -3.61 14.74 -11.69
CA GLY A 78 -4.93 14.37 -12.20
C GLY A 78 -4.87 13.85 -13.64
N SER A 79 -4.32 14.66 -14.53
CA SER A 79 -4.17 14.33 -15.95
C SER A 79 -3.27 13.10 -16.18
N ARG A 80 -2.19 12.99 -15.41
CA ARG A 80 -1.21 11.91 -15.54
C ARG A 80 -1.78 10.54 -15.17
N LEU A 81 -2.52 10.45 -14.08
CA LEU A 81 -3.12 9.21 -13.62
C LEU A 81 -4.24 8.75 -14.57
N GLU A 82 -5.11 9.66 -15.00
CA GLU A 82 -6.17 9.37 -15.98
C GLU A 82 -5.60 8.88 -17.31
N LYS A 83 -4.53 9.49 -17.81
CA LYS A 83 -3.85 9.04 -19.05
C LYS A 83 -3.28 7.61 -18.95
N LYS A 84 -2.99 7.15 -17.73
CA LYS A 84 -2.54 5.77 -17.46
C LYS A 84 -3.70 4.81 -17.23
N GLY A 85 -4.94 5.26 -17.36
CA GLY A 85 -6.14 4.47 -17.14
C GLY A 85 -6.51 4.32 -15.66
N LEU A 86 -5.92 5.12 -14.77
CA LEU A 86 -6.30 5.15 -13.36
C LEU A 86 -7.46 6.12 -13.15
N ARG A 87 -8.31 5.79 -12.18
CA ARG A 87 -9.43 6.62 -11.77
C ARG A 87 -9.04 7.47 -10.57
N ILE A 88 -9.74 8.58 -10.41
CA ILE A 88 -9.51 9.54 -9.34
C ILE A 88 -10.87 9.90 -8.77
N TRP A 89 -11.04 9.66 -7.47
CA TRP A 89 -12.26 10.01 -6.78
C TRP A 89 -12.47 11.54 -6.77
N GLU A 90 -13.71 12.02 -6.71
CA GLU A 90 -14.00 13.45 -6.81
C GLU A 90 -13.33 14.25 -5.69
N TRP A 91 -13.40 13.77 -4.44
CA TRP A 91 -12.72 14.40 -3.30
C TRP A 91 -11.20 14.36 -3.44
N ALA A 92 -10.64 13.31 -4.06
CA ALA A 92 -9.23 13.28 -4.38
C ALA A 92 -8.85 14.34 -5.43
N LYS A 93 -9.74 14.64 -6.39
CA LYS A 93 -9.53 15.76 -7.33
C LYS A 93 -9.54 17.10 -6.60
N ASP A 94 -10.42 17.29 -5.62
CA ASP A 94 -10.43 18.51 -4.80
C ASP A 94 -9.12 18.68 -4.03
N VAL A 95 -8.66 17.62 -3.36
CA VAL A 95 -7.37 17.62 -2.66
C VAL A 95 -6.20 17.91 -3.60
N LEU A 96 -6.17 17.31 -4.80
CA LEU A 96 -5.13 17.58 -5.80
C LEU A 96 -5.15 19.04 -6.29
N ASN A 97 -6.31 19.64 -6.46
CA ASN A 97 -6.42 21.02 -6.94
C ASN A 97 -6.35 22.07 -5.81
N SER A 98 -6.26 21.63 -4.57
CA SER A 98 -6.13 22.51 -3.41
C SER A 98 -4.79 23.28 -3.42
N PRO A 99 -4.78 24.56 -3.03
CA PRO A 99 -3.53 25.30 -2.83
C PRO A 99 -2.64 24.71 -1.72
N ASP A 100 -3.19 23.87 -0.85
CA ASP A 100 -2.45 23.18 0.21
C ASP A 100 -1.75 21.91 -0.29
N PHE A 101 -2.05 21.45 -1.51
CA PHE A 101 -1.28 20.39 -2.15
C PHE A 101 0.13 20.90 -2.51
N LYS A 102 1.12 20.48 -1.71
CA LYS A 102 2.51 20.89 -1.86
C LYS A 102 3.35 19.70 -2.33
N PRO A 103 3.70 19.60 -3.62
CA PRO A 103 4.60 18.56 -4.10
C PRO A 103 6.02 18.77 -3.57
N MET A 104 6.81 17.70 -3.53
CA MET A 104 8.22 17.79 -3.16
C MET A 104 9.06 18.20 -4.36
N LYS A 105 10.29 18.66 -4.10
CA LYS A 105 11.27 18.82 -5.17
C LYS A 105 11.50 17.47 -5.87
N ALA A 106 11.54 17.49 -7.20
CA ALA A 106 11.80 16.32 -8.03
C ALA A 106 13.19 15.69 -7.75
N GLY A 107 13.27 14.36 -7.93
CA GLY A 107 14.50 13.59 -7.85
C GLY A 107 14.90 13.15 -6.44
N ILE A 108 14.06 13.38 -5.43
CA ILE A 108 14.31 12.90 -4.07
C ILE A 108 13.76 11.47 -3.97
N THR A 109 14.65 10.52 -3.64
CA THR A 109 14.21 9.16 -3.33
C THR A 109 13.90 9.05 -1.84
N LEU A 110 12.67 8.66 -1.55
CA LEU A 110 12.15 8.48 -0.19
C LEU A 110 12.01 6.99 0.08
N GLU A 111 12.31 6.61 1.31
CA GLU A 111 11.98 5.29 1.82
C GLU A 111 10.65 5.36 2.56
N ILE A 112 9.71 4.50 2.15
CA ILE A 112 8.35 4.45 2.66
C ILE A 112 8.20 3.20 3.52
N ALA A 113 7.58 3.36 4.68
CA ALA A 113 7.14 2.27 5.54
C ALA A 113 5.61 2.24 5.59
N VAL A 114 5.03 1.05 5.41
CA VAL A 114 3.59 0.83 5.49
C VAL A 114 3.28 -0.12 6.64
N ILE A 115 2.58 0.38 7.66
CA ILE A 115 2.08 -0.42 8.77
C ILE A 115 0.70 -0.97 8.37
N ARG A 116 0.54 -2.29 8.40
CA ARG A 116 -0.74 -2.95 8.10
C ARG A 116 -1.80 -2.61 9.16
N GLY A 117 -3.05 -2.46 8.73
CA GLY A 117 -4.21 -2.20 9.58
C GLY A 117 -4.39 -3.27 10.68
N THR A 118 -4.21 -4.53 10.31
CA THR A 118 -4.19 -5.69 11.23
C THR A 118 -3.18 -5.63 12.40
N ARG A 119 -2.27 -4.63 12.43
CA ARG A 119 -1.36 -4.41 13.57
C ARG A 119 -1.99 -3.61 14.70
N PHE A 120 -3.16 -3.03 14.46
CA PHE A 120 -3.96 -2.30 15.42
C PHE A 120 -5.21 -3.11 15.73
N ILE A 121 -5.63 -3.11 17.00
CA ILE A 121 -6.99 -3.55 17.33
C ILE A 121 -7.98 -2.51 16.79
N ASP A 122 -9.19 -2.93 16.43
CA ASP A 122 -10.16 -2.07 15.72
C ASP A 122 -10.39 -0.72 16.41
N SER A 123 -10.66 -0.74 17.72
CA SER A 123 -10.88 0.48 18.51
C SER A 123 -9.67 1.42 18.59
N ASP A 124 -8.47 0.88 18.38
CA ASP A 124 -7.23 1.68 18.39
C ASP A 124 -6.80 2.08 16.99
N ARG A 125 -7.46 1.60 15.93
CA ARG A 125 -7.10 1.89 14.54
C ARG A 125 -7.69 3.22 14.10
N THR A 126 -7.30 4.28 14.81
CA THR A 126 -7.64 5.67 14.53
C THR A 126 -6.41 6.41 14.00
N THR A 127 -6.59 7.48 13.22
CA THR A 127 -5.46 8.25 12.67
C THR A 127 -4.52 8.75 13.77
N LYS A 128 -5.07 9.16 14.92
CA LYS A 128 -4.28 9.60 16.08
C LYS A 128 -3.31 8.52 16.56
N ASN A 129 -3.79 7.30 16.75
CA ASN A 129 -2.98 6.20 17.25
C ASN A 129 -2.00 5.67 16.19
N VAL A 130 -2.43 5.64 14.93
CA VAL A 130 -1.57 5.31 13.80
C VAL A 130 -0.40 6.29 13.69
N ARG A 131 -0.66 7.60 13.77
CA ARG A 131 0.39 8.64 13.83
C ARG A 131 1.26 8.52 15.09
N ALA A 132 0.69 8.14 16.23
CA ALA A 132 1.45 7.89 17.46
C ALA A 132 2.44 6.72 17.30
N GLU A 133 2.05 5.65 16.60
CA GLU A 133 2.95 4.55 16.26
C GLU A 133 4.06 4.99 15.28
N GLY A 134 3.74 5.83 14.29
CA GLY A 134 4.74 6.47 13.44
C GLY A 134 5.75 7.30 14.24
N ASN A 135 5.28 8.12 15.17
CA ASN A 135 6.12 8.90 16.08
C ASN A 135 7.02 8.02 16.94
N ARG A 136 6.49 6.92 17.50
CA ARG A 136 7.27 5.96 18.30
C ARG A 136 8.45 5.36 17.52
N ARG A 137 8.31 5.23 16.20
CA ARG A 137 9.34 4.73 15.29
C ARG A 137 10.23 5.82 14.72
N GLY A 138 9.96 7.09 15.03
CA GLY A 138 10.65 8.24 14.46
C GLY A 138 10.34 8.48 12.98
N TRP A 139 9.23 7.97 12.47
CA TRP A 139 8.84 8.12 11.06
C TRP A 139 8.04 9.41 10.83
N LYS A 140 8.18 9.98 9.63
CA LYS A 140 7.58 11.25 9.25
C LYS A 140 6.17 11.06 8.71
N HIS A 141 5.30 12.01 9.09
CA HIS A 141 3.89 12.14 8.71
C HIS A 141 3.44 13.60 8.87
N GLY A 142 2.18 13.90 8.59
CA GLY A 142 1.61 15.24 8.66
C GLY A 142 2.31 16.19 7.70
N ASN A 143 2.58 17.39 8.19
CA ASN A 143 3.31 18.44 7.47
C ASN A 143 4.74 18.08 7.06
N ASP A 144 5.34 17.02 7.61
CA ASP A 144 6.70 16.60 7.27
C ASP A 144 6.77 15.80 5.95
N ILE A 145 5.63 15.40 5.38
CA ILE A 145 5.57 14.62 4.14
C ILE A 145 4.57 15.23 3.15
N SER A 146 4.74 14.93 1.87
CA SER A 146 3.87 15.45 0.82
C SER A 146 2.75 14.48 0.44
N PRO A 147 1.53 14.99 0.14
CA PRO A 147 0.45 14.19 -0.45
C PRO A 147 0.82 13.58 -1.82
N GLU A 148 1.84 14.12 -2.53
CA GLU A 148 2.38 13.55 -3.78
C GLU A 148 2.75 12.06 -3.62
N ILE A 149 3.14 11.64 -2.42
CA ILE A 149 3.54 10.25 -2.13
C ILE A 149 2.39 9.27 -2.44
N ALA A 150 1.12 9.65 -2.22
CA ALA A 150 -0.02 8.77 -2.52
C ALA A 150 -0.14 8.52 -4.02
N CYS A 151 0.06 9.56 -4.83
CA CYS A 151 0.07 9.46 -6.29
C CYS A 151 1.22 8.56 -6.78
N LEU A 152 2.42 8.71 -6.19
CA LEU A 152 3.58 7.88 -6.51
C LEU A 152 3.35 6.41 -6.15
N ILE A 153 2.77 6.13 -4.97
CA ILE A 153 2.41 4.76 -4.56
C ILE A 153 1.41 4.17 -5.54
N ARG A 154 0.37 4.94 -5.88
CA ARG A 154 -0.69 4.47 -6.77
C ARG A 154 -0.17 4.16 -8.18
N GLU A 155 0.78 4.95 -8.70
CA GLU A 155 1.47 4.64 -9.96
C GLU A 155 2.42 3.44 -9.86
N LYS A 156 3.04 3.23 -8.69
CA LYS A 156 4.08 2.22 -8.50
C LYS A 156 3.52 0.81 -8.47
N PHE A 157 2.35 0.63 -7.83
CA PHE A 157 1.79 -0.69 -7.57
C PHE A 157 0.48 -0.94 -8.30
N THR A 158 0.34 -2.15 -8.81
CA THR A 158 -0.90 -2.66 -9.37
C THR A 158 -1.89 -3.06 -8.26
N ASP A 159 -3.17 -3.27 -8.61
CA ASP A 159 -4.14 -3.73 -7.62
C ASP A 159 -3.89 -5.18 -7.23
N GLU A 160 -3.46 -5.98 -8.19
CA GLU A 160 -3.01 -7.36 -7.99
C GLU A 160 -1.78 -7.40 -7.07
N GLU A 161 -0.88 -6.42 -7.19
CA GLU A 161 0.27 -6.27 -6.29
C GLU A 161 -0.17 -5.84 -4.88
N LEU A 162 -1.13 -4.92 -4.75
CA LEU A 162 -1.72 -4.56 -3.45
C LEU A 162 -2.45 -5.76 -2.82
N GLU A 163 -3.23 -6.54 -3.58
CA GLU A 163 -3.87 -7.80 -3.09
C GLU A 163 -2.84 -8.76 -2.54
N ALA A 164 -1.73 -8.90 -3.27
CA ALA A 164 -0.67 -9.83 -2.91
C ALA A 164 0.16 -9.32 -1.73
N MET A 165 0.15 -8.02 -1.48
CA MET A 165 0.59 -7.46 -0.21
C MET A 165 -0.45 -7.67 0.90
N GLY A 166 -1.66 -8.12 0.59
CA GLY A 166 -2.77 -8.24 1.53
C GLY A 166 -3.29 -6.87 1.96
N LEU A 167 -3.35 -5.93 1.02
CA LEU A 167 -3.77 -4.54 1.24
C LEU A 167 -4.88 -4.17 0.25
N TRP A 168 -6.00 -3.69 0.78
CA TRP A 168 -7.08 -3.10 -0.02
C TRP A 168 -6.84 -1.62 -0.33
N TRP A 169 -6.09 -0.95 0.55
CA TRP A 169 -5.69 0.44 0.36
C TRP A 169 -4.37 0.74 1.06
N ILE A 170 -3.69 1.79 0.60
CA ILE A 170 -2.55 2.41 1.27
C ILE A 170 -2.83 3.90 1.39
N VAL A 171 -3.16 4.36 2.59
CA VAL A 171 -3.35 5.79 2.87
C VAL A 171 -2.02 6.42 3.30
N VAL A 172 -1.73 7.60 2.77
CA VAL A 172 -0.53 8.35 3.14
C VAL A 172 -0.88 9.29 4.27
N MET A 173 -0.12 9.18 5.37
CA MET A 173 -0.33 9.98 6.58
C MET A 173 0.19 11.42 6.41
N HIS A 174 -0.14 12.13 5.33
CA HIS A 174 0.23 13.55 5.17
C HIS A 174 -0.65 14.44 6.07
N GLU A 175 -0.42 15.76 6.04
CA GLU A 175 -1.33 16.71 6.71
C GLU A 175 -2.66 16.69 5.98
N PRO A 176 -3.82 16.54 6.66
CA PRO A 176 -5.10 16.51 5.99
C PRO A 176 -5.33 17.78 5.17
N ILE A 177 -5.86 17.61 3.97
CA ILE A 177 -6.22 18.72 3.08
C ILE A 177 -7.74 18.71 2.95
N ASN A 178 -8.36 19.87 3.16
CA ASN A 178 -9.80 19.96 3.07
C ASN A 178 -10.27 19.82 1.61
N ASP A 179 -11.33 19.07 1.40
CA ASP A 179 -12.08 19.08 0.14
C ASP A 179 -12.96 20.34 0.03
N SER A 180 -13.78 20.40 -1.02
CA SER A 180 -14.70 21.53 -1.25
C SER A 180 -15.83 21.65 -0.22
N ASP A 181 -16.17 20.57 0.49
CA ASP A 181 -17.14 20.55 1.59
C ASP A 181 -16.50 20.91 2.95
N GLY A 182 -15.18 21.06 2.98
CA GLY A 182 -14.41 21.41 4.17
C GLY A 182 -14.01 20.21 5.02
N ASP A 183 -14.17 18.99 4.51
CA ASP A 183 -13.80 17.77 5.20
C ASP A 183 -12.30 17.47 5.05
N PRO A 184 -11.59 17.14 6.15
CA PRO A 184 -10.16 16.89 6.12
C PRO A 184 -9.87 15.53 5.48
N ASN A 185 -9.11 15.49 4.39
CA ASN A 185 -8.86 14.25 3.65
C ASN A 185 -7.37 13.86 3.58
N LEU A 186 -7.12 12.56 3.59
CA LEU A 186 -5.85 11.92 3.27
C LEU A 186 -5.95 11.19 1.94
N LEU A 187 -4.94 11.30 1.08
CA LEU A 187 -4.91 10.58 -0.18
C LEU A 187 -4.47 9.13 0.02
N SER A 188 -5.11 8.22 -0.71
CA SER A 188 -4.77 6.81 -0.69
C SER A 188 -4.71 6.17 -2.08
N ALA A 189 -3.90 5.13 -2.18
CA ALA A 189 -3.95 4.19 -3.29
C ALA A 189 -4.95 3.09 -2.95
N PHE A 190 -6.10 3.07 -3.61
CA PHE A 190 -7.22 2.19 -3.29
C PHE A 190 -7.52 1.24 -4.45
N ARG A 191 -7.80 -0.03 -4.14
CA ARG A 191 -8.32 -1.01 -5.11
C ARG A 191 -9.81 -1.23 -4.86
N TYR A 192 -10.66 -0.76 -5.76
CA TYR A 192 -12.09 -1.14 -5.75
C TYR A 192 -12.32 -2.20 -6.81
N ASP A 193 -13.40 -2.97 -6.67
CA ASP A 193 -13.80 -3.98 -7.66
C ASP A 193 -14.05 -3.38 -9.05
N ASP A 194 -14.35 -2.08 -9.13
CA ASP A 194 -14.60 -1.37 -10.37
C ASP A 194 -13.38 -0.64 -10.95
N GLY A 195 -12.22 -0.62 -10.27
CA GLY A 195 -10.98 -0.10 -10.83
C GLY A 195 -9.89 0.32 -9.85
N ARG A 196 -8.79 0.85 -10.42
CA ARG A 196 -7.67 1.48 -9.72
C ARG A 196 -7.98 2.91 -9.37
N TRP A 197 -8.09 3.23 -8.08
CA TRP A 197 -8.41 4.57 -7.62
C TRP A 197 -7.25 5.22 -6.89
N LEU A 198 -7.04 6.51 -7.19
CA LEU A 198 -6.55 7.45 -6.19
C LEU A 198 -7.78 7.98 -5.45
N ASP A 199 -7.83 7.75 -4.14
CA ASP A 199 -8.97 8.11 -3.30
C ASP A 199 -8.59 9.17 -2.26
N ALA A 200 -9.60 9.73 -1.61
CA ALA A 200 -9.50 10.67 -0.51
C ALA A 200 -10.33 10.16 0.66
N ASP A 201 -9.65 9.78 1.74
CA ASP A 201 -10.22 9.23 2.94
C ASP A 201 -10.33 10.30 4.03
N VAL A 202 -11.53 10.47 4.57
CA VAL A 202 -11.84 11.51 5.56
C VAL A 202 -11.16 11.23 6.91
N ASP A 203 -10.27 12.13 7.34
CA ASP A 203 -9.56 12.10 8.64
C ASP A 203 -10.38 12.79 9.75
N ARG A 204 -11.62 12.35 9.97
CA ARG A 204 -12.45 12.87 11.06
C ARG A 204 -12.05 12.25 12.42
N PRO A 205 -11.98 13.05 13.50
CA PRO A 205 -11.65 12.53 14.82
C PRO A 205 -12.61 11.43 15.29
N GLY A 206 -12.07 10.28 15.70
CA GLY A 206 -12.83 9.18 16.28
C GLY A 206 -13.40 8.18 15.27
N TYR A 207 -13.15 8.34 13.97
CA TYR A 207 -13.42 7.31 12.98
C TYR A 207 -12.31 6.25 13.01
N GLU A 208 -12.75 4.99 13.00
CA GLU A 208 -11.89 3.82 12.92
C GLU A 208 -11.68 3.47 11.44
N TRP A 209 -10.44 3.14 11.08
CA TRP A 209 -10.14 2.60 9.77
C TRP A 209 -10.51 1.12 9.71
N ASP A 210 -10.65 0.54 8.51
CA ASP A 210 -10.72 -0.92 8.34
C ASP A 210 -9.35 -1.58 8.48
N ASP A 211 -9.31 -2.90 8.72
CA ASP A 211 -8.08 -3.63 9.04
C ASP A 211 -7.30 -4.11 7.80
N ASP A 212 -7.97 -4.09 6.65
CA ASP A 212 -7.54 -4.66 5.38
C ASP A 212 -6.59 -3.76 4.58
N GLY A 213 -6.28 -2.56 5.08
CA GLY A 213 -5.36 -1.63 4.45
C GLY A 213 -4.03 -1.42 5.16
N GLY A 214 -3.37 -0.31 4.82
CA GLY A 214 -2.07 0.05 5.34
C GLY A 214 -1.82 1.56 5.41
N PHE A 215 -0.98 1.95 6.35
CA PHE A 215 -0.70 3.34 6.69
C PHE A 215 0.74 3.68 6.33
N ALA A 216 0.93 4.59 5.37
CA ALA A 216 2.24 4.95 4.82
C ALA A 216 2.87 6.16 5.54
N PHE A 217 4.16 6.00 5.86
CA PHE A 217 5.03 6.98 6.49
C PHE A 217 6.35 7.09 5.71
N VAL A 218 7.06 8.21 5.87
CA VAL A 218 8.43 8.35 5.33
C VAL A 218 9.45 8.04 6.42
N ILE A 219 10.41 7.18 6.11
CA ILE A 219 11.56 6.94 7.00
C ILE A 219 12.56 8.09 6.83
N PRO A 220 12.99 8.76 7.91
CA PRO A 220 14.07 9.74 7.84
C PRO A 220 15.33 9.07 7.31
N GLN A 221 15.90 9.63 6.25
CA GLN A 221 17.23 9.25 5.82
C GLN A 221 18.20 9.64 6.94
N VAL A 222 18.96 8.67 7.47
CA VAL A 222 20.07 9.00 8.36
C VAL A 222 21.03 9.83 7.53
N ALA A 223 21.29 11.08 7.95
CA ALA A 223 22.33 11.88 7.33
C ALA A 223 23.63 11.08 7.45
N GLY A 224 24.07 10.48 6.35
CA GLY A 224 25.31 9.73 6.31
C GLY A 224 26.43 10.65 6.74
N THR A 225 27.12 10.29 7.83
CA THR A 225 28.43 10.85 8.13
C THR A 225 29.29 10.58 6.91
N GLN A 226 29.54 11.62 6.12
CA GLN A 226 30.54 11.55 5.07
C GLN A 226 31.88 11.32 5.76
N HIS A 227 32.47 10.15 5.53
CA HIS A 227 33.89 9.89 5.78
C HIS A 227 34.68 10.24 4.54
#